data_AF-A0A9W7CKF3-F1
#
_entry.id   AF-A0A9W7CKF3-F1
#
_cell.length_a   1.000
_cell.length_b   1.000
_cell.length_c   1.000
_cell.angle_alpha   90.00
_cell.angle_beta   90.00
_cell.angle_gamma   90.00
#
_symmetry.space_group_name_H-M   'P 1'
#
loop_
_entity.id
_entity.type
_entity.pdbx_description
1 polymer ?
#
loop_
_entity_poly.entity_id
_entity_poly.type
_entity_poly.pdbx_seq_one_letter_code
_entity_poly.pdbx_strand_id
1 'polypeptide(L)'
;MENVYGDKNHFAHHYPFLIKYGYNTCYDAMGILGDPAVPEPVKWTYFIKHYNNLQNNFVLNRGYEVLSQLVCSKKGNFVVTSNVDSNFEQQGFKEVYTPQGSCKYYQCLRRCTEGSCKYCGGGCFINLRGGGWFLHHEEYNGKNVAFKNYVEDVVAKSVSDGEKLAVIEIGAGFNTPSVTRYLVEGIVREAKEKGGDVALIRINPTEATIPDDLKDVGVSLSEGWEVLEKFSKDSVFEGNFDFEDVGGGDVVSLDWRRMLDASRGN
;
A
#
# COMPACT_ATOMS: atom_id res chain seq x y z
N MET A 1 0.58 15.66 11.57
CA MET A 1 -0.28 14.48 11.78
C MET A 1 0.52 13.51 12.64
N GLU A 2 -0.09 12.69 13.50
CA GLU A 2 0.68 11.77 14.34
C GLU A 2 1.33 10.70 13.46
N ASN A 3 2.66 10.67 13.44
CA ASN A 3 3.42 9.56 12.87
C ASN A 3 3.21 8.34 13.79
N VAL A 4 2.17 7.56 13.53
CA VAL A 4 1.76 6.39 14.33
C VAL A 4 2.92 5.41 14.58
N TYR A 5 3.83 5.27 13.61
CA TYR A 5 4.87 4.24 13.63
C TYR A 5 6.20 4.68 14.23
N GLY A 6 6.53 5.96 14.16
CA GLY A 6 7.77 6.59 14.64
C GLY A 6 7.59 7.51 15.86
N ASP A 7 6.35 7.85 16.24
CA ASP A 7 6.08 8.68 17.40
C ASP A 7 6.19 7.87 18.70
N LYS A 8 7.14 8.30 19.55
CA LYS A 8 7.42 7.66 20.84
C LYS A 8 6.32 7.83 21.86
N ASN A 9 5.63 8.97 21.88
CA ASN A 9 4.54 9.23 22.81
C ASN A 9 3.32 8.40 22.43
N HIS A 10 3.02 8.34 21.13
CA HIS A 10 1.96 7.49 20.60
C HIS A 10 2.25 6.00 20.89
N PHE A 11 3.49 5.55 20.67
CA PHE A 11 3.90 4.19 21.02
C PHE A 11 3.81 3.91 22.53
N ALA A 12 4.28 4.83 23.38
CA ALA A 12 4.20 4.66 24.83
C ALA A 12 2.75 4.63 25.35
N HIS A 13 1.84 5.37 24.70
CA HIS A 13 0.41 5.35 24.99
C HIS A 13 -0.21 3.99 24.63
N HIS A 14 0.07 3.48 23.42
CA HIS A 14 -0.53 2.24 22.94
C HIS A 14 0.18 0.97 23.40
N TYR A 15 1.47 1.02 23.73
CA TYR A 15 2.28 -0.16 24.08
C TYR A 15 3.18 0.07 25.30
N PRO A 16 2.65 0.57 26.44
CA PRO A 16 3.47 0.89 27.61
C PRO A 16 4.25 -0.32 28.16
N PHE A 17 3.73 -1.53 27.94
CA PHE A 17 4.35 -2.78 28.37
C PHE A 17 5.61 -3.17 27.57
N LEU A 18 5.84 -2.55 26.40
CA LEU A 18 7.02 -2.80 25.57
C LEU A 18 8.20 -1.88 25.89
N ILE A 19 7.97 -0.75 26.55
CA ILE A 19 9.02 0.22 26.91
C ILE A 19 10.13 -0.43 27.74
N LYS A 20 9.76 -1.32 28.68
CA LYS A 20 10.72 -2.04 29.53
C LYS A 20 11.65 -3.01 28.77
N TYR A 21 11.31 -3.33 27.53
CA TYR A 21 12.12 -4.17 26.64
C TYR A 21 12.92 -3.33 25.63
N GLY A 22 12.93 -2.00 25.77
CA GLY A 22 13.73 -1.09 24.94
C GLY A 22 13.06 -0.64 23.64
N TYR A 23 11.82 -1.03 23.39
CA TYR A 23 11.05 -0.58 22.23
C TYR A 23 10.45 0.80 22.49
N ASN A 24 10.59 1.73 21.56
CA ASN A 24 10.08 3.10 21.70
C ASN A 24 9.16 3.51 20.55
N THR A 25 9.13 2.76 19.45
CA THR A 25 8.32 3.05 18.27
C THR A 25 7.76 1.75 17.68
N CYS A 26 6.70 1.83 16.85
CA CYS A 26 6.21 0.63 16.16
C CYS A 26 7.27 0.08 15.19
N TYR A 27 8.13 0.95 14.64
CA TYR A 27 9.29 0.54 13.84
C TYR A 27 10.26 -0.33 14.62
N ASP A 28 10.61 0.06 15.84
CA ASP A 28 11.46 -0.75 16.70
C ASP A 28 10.83 -2.14 16.91
N ALA A 29 9.51 -2.18 17.11
CA ALA A 29 8.77 -3.39 17.46
C ALA A 29 8.49 -4.36 16.31
N MET A 30 8.92 -4.08 15.07
CA MET A 30 8.72 -4.99 13.94
C MET A 30 9.49 -6.29 14.06
N GLY A 31 10.69 -6.23 14.65
CA GLY A 31 11.56 -7.38 14.87
C GLY A 31 11.20 -8.22 16.09
N ILE A 32 10.16 -7.84 16.85
CA ILE A 32 9.87 -8.40 18.18
C ILE A 32 9.66 -9.92 18.17
N LEU A 33 9.22 -10.49 17.04
CA LEU A 33 9.06 -11.95 16.92
C LEU A 33 10.40 -12.68 17.12
N GLY A 34 11.49 -12.13 16.58
CA GLY A 34 12.83 -12.70 16.64
C GLY A 34 13.61 -12.36 17.91
N ASP A 35 13.10 -11.48 18.78
CA ASP A 35 13.81 -11.06 19.98
C ASP A 35 13.71 -12.12 21.10
N PRO A 36 14.83 -12.75 21.53
CA PRO A 36 14.80 -13.74 22.61
C PRO A 36 14.57 -13.14 24.00
N ALA A 37 14.77 -11.82 24.18
CA ALA A 37 14.59 -11.14 25.46
C ALA A 37 13.12 -10.87 25.79
N VAL A 38 12.23 -10.94 24.80
CA VAL A 38 10.79 -10.72 24.98
C VAL A 38 10.09 -12.06 25.15
N PRO A 39 9.33 -12.29 26.25
CA PRO A 39 8.55 -13.51 26.41
C PRO A 39 7.46 -13.65 25.34
N GLU A 40 7.21 -14.88 24.88
CA GLU A 40 6.19 -15.16 23.84
C GLU A 40 4.80 -14.57 24.15
N PRO A 41 4.24 -14.65 25.37
CA PRO A 41 2.96 -14.01 25.68
C PRO A 41 2.95 -12.48 25.46
N VAL A 42 4.09 -11.81 25.65
CA VAL A 42 4.24 -10.37 25.42
C VAL A 42 4.24 -10.06 23.92
N LYS A 43 4.93 -10.89 23.12
CA LYS A 43 4.90 -10.78 21.65
C LYS A 43 3.47 -10.89 21.12
N TRP A 44 2.74 -11.89 21.60
CA TRP A 44 1.33 -12.07 21.24
C TRP A 44 0.44 -10.92 21.67
N THR A 45 0.64 -10.40 22.89
CA THR A 45 -0.07 -9.22 23.38
C THR A 45 0.17 -8.00 22.48
N TYR A 46 1.42 -7.78 22.05
CA TYR A 46 1.76 -6.72 21.10
C TYR A 46 1.01 -6.89 19.79
N PHE A 47 1.11 -8.05 19.15
CA PHE A 47 0.47 -8.28 17.86
C PHE A 47 -1.04 -8.10 17.93
N ILE A 48 -1.72 -8.77 18.87
CA ILE A 48 -3.18 -8.63 19.05
C ILE A 48 -3.59 -7.15 19.21
N LYS A 49 -2.86 -6.42 20.07
CA LYS A 49 -3.14 -5.00 20.30
C LYS A 49 -2.82 -4.13 19.07
N HIS A 50 -1.71 -4.39 18.39
CA HIS A 50 -1.29 -3.63 17.23
C HIS A 50 -2.25 -3.77 16.05
N TYR A 51 -2.74 -4.99 15.79
CA TYR A 51 -3.73 -5.19 14.73
C TYR A 51 -5.09 -4.61 15.10
N ASN A 52 -5.53 -4.73 16.35
CA ASN A 52 -6.73 -4.03 16.79
C ASN A 52 -6.60 -2.51 16.63
N ASN A 53 -5.41 -1.97 16.91
CA ASN A 53 -5.17 -0.55 16.69
C ASN A 53 -5.22 -0.18 15.21
N LEU A 54 -4.55 -0.93 14.33
CA LEU A 54 -4.57 -0.69 12.89
C LEU A 54 -5.98 -0.70 12.30
N GLN A 55 -6.87 -1.58 12.79
CA GLN A 55 -8.23 -1.68 12.29
C GLN A 55 -9.18 -0.65 12.92
N ASN A 56 -9.04 -0.39 14.23
CA ASN A 56 -10.12 0.24 14.99
C ASN A 56 -9.72 1.50 15.78
N ASN A 57 -8.44 1.71 16.10
CA ASN A 57 -8.05 2.77 17.05
C ASN A 57 -7.11 3.82 16.47
N PHE A 58 -6.30 3.47 15.48
CA PHE A 58 -5.44 4.45 14.82
C PHE A 58 -6.28 5.35 13.93
N VAL A 59 -5.97 6.64 13.99
CA VAL A 59 -6.61 7.64 13.15
C VAL A 59 -6.20 7.36 11.71
N LEU A 60 -7.20 7.16 10.85
CA LEU A 60 -6.98 6.98 9.43
C LEU A 60 -6.30 8.23 8.84
N ASN A 61 -5.27 8.02 8.02
CA ASN A 61 -4.62 9.12 7.33
C ASN A 61 -5.57 9.73 6.29
N ARG A 62 -5.73 11.07 6.34
CA ARG A 62 -6.60 11.83 5.43
C ARG A 62 -6.27 11.65 3.95
N GLY A 63 -5.03 11.30 3.62
CA GLY A 63 -4.61 10.97 2.27
C GLY A 63 -5.40 9.85 1.62
N TYR A 64 -5.90 8.86 2.38
CA TYR A 64 -6.81 7.84 1.82
C TYR A 64 -8.16 8.44 1.41
N GLU A 65 -8.70 9.36 2.21
CA GLU A 65 -9.95 10.07 1.91
C GLU A 65 -9.79 10.95 0.67
N VAL A 66 -8.72 11.76 0.63
CA VAL A 66 -8.42 12.64 -0.51
C VAL A 66 -8.22 11.82 -1.78
N LEU A 67 -7.42 10.75 -1.71
CA LEU A 67 -7.21 9.85 -2.84
C LEU A 67 -8.53 9.24 -3.31
N SER A 68 -9.39 8.76 -2.39
CA SER A 68 -10.71 8.22 -2.72
C SER A 68 -11.56 9.25 -3.48
N GLN A 69 -11.59 10.50 -3.03
CA GLN A 69 -12.33 11.57 -3.71
C GLN A 69 -11.82 11.84 -5.14
N LEU A 70 -10.50 11.76 -5.35
CA LEU A 70 -9.87 11.95 -6.66
C LEU A 70 -10.16 10.80 -7.62
N VAL A 71 -9.96 9.55 -7.18
CA VAL A 71 -9.92 8.39 -8.10
C VAL A 71 -11.21 7.56 -8.09
N CYS A 72 -11.94 7.47 -6.98
CA CYS A 72 -13.14 6.62 -6.93
C CYS A 72 -14.31 7.16 -7.75
N SER A 73 -14.29 8.45 -8.11
CA SER A 73 -15.24 9.04 -9.05
C SER A 73 -14.92 8.72 -10.52
N LYS A 74 -13.68 8.28 -10.80
CA LYS A 74 -13.22 7.88 -12.13
C LYS A 74 -13.64 6.43 -12.43
N LYS A 75 -13.89 6.15 -13.71
CA LYS A 75 -14.21 4.77 -14.15
C LYS A 75 -12.93 3.95 -14.20
N GLY A 76 -13.00 2.74 -13.63
CA GLY A 76 -11.91 1.76 -13.72
C GLY A 76 -10.66 2.22 -12.98
N ASN A 77 -10.68 2.15 -11.65
CA ASN A 77 -9.50 2.26 -10.80
C ASN A 77 -9.21 0.91 -10.13
N PHE A 78 -7.93 0.62 -9.89
CA PHE A 78 -7.49 -0.57 -9.18
C PHE A 78 -6.30 -0.23 -8.29
N VAL A 79 -6.36 -0.66 -7.04
CA VAL A 79 -5.29 -0.47 -6.05
C VAL A 79 -4.48 -1.76 -5.91
N VAL A 80 -3.15 -1.62 -5.95
CA VAL A 80 -2.22 -2.66 -5.51
C VAL A 80 -1.38 -2.11 -4.36
N THR A 81 -1.33 -2.78 -3.23
CA THR A 81 -0.60 -2.24 -2.08
C THR A 81 0.16 -3.31 -1.29
N SER A 82 1.33 -2.93 -0.78
CA SER A 82 2.04 -3.72 0.22
C SER A 82 1.51 -3.51 1.64
N ASN A 83 0.59 -2.55 1.83
CA ASN A 83 -0.07 -2.32 3.11
C ASN A 83 -1.02 -3.48 3.42
N VAL A 84 -1.21 -3.70 4.72
CA VAL A 84 -2.07 -4.76 5.26
C VAL A 84 -3.14 -4.20 6.20
N ASP A 85 -3.26 -2.87 6.28
CA ASP A 85 -4.13 -2.13 7.20
C ASP A 85 -5.61 -2.09 6.79
N SER A 86 -5.94 -2.44 5.54
CA SER A 86 -7.31 -2.38 5.00
C SER A 86 -7.93 -0.99 4.89
N ASN A 87 -7.10 0.06 4.90
CA ASN A 87 -7.56 1.45 4.90
C ASN A 87 -8.21 1.87 3.58
N PHE A 88 -7.82 1.25 2.46
CA PHE A 88 -8.45 1.50 1.15
C PHE A 88 -9.90 1.04 1.14
N GLU A 89 -10.17 -0.18 1.60
CA GLU A 89 -11.52 -0.71 1.63
C GLU A 89 -12.41 0.11 2.57
N GLN A 90 -11.85 0.61 3.68
CA GLN A 90 -12.55 1.54 4.59
C GLN A 90 -12.91 2.87 3.91
N GLN A 91 -12.16 3.30 2.89
CA GLN A 91 -12.44 4.50 2.08
C GLN A 91 -13.21 4.22 0.79
N GLY A 92 -13.82 3.02 0.67
CA GLY A 92 -14.74 2.70 -0.41
C GLY A 92 -14.10 2.16 -1.69
N PHE A 93 -12.78 1.91 -1.69
CA PHE A 93 -12.13 1.21 -2.80
C PHE A 93 -12.63 -0.23 -2.88
N LYS A 94 -13.05 -0.66 -4.07
CA LYS A 94 -13.62 -2.00 -4.31
C LYS A 94 -12.60 -2.98 -4.88
N GLU A 95 -11.74 -2.48 -5.76
CA GLU A 95 -10.68 -3.25 -6.40
C GLU A 95 -9.35 -3.00 -5.72
N VAL A 96 -9.07 -3.78 -4.68
CA VAL A 96 -7.83 -3.72 -3.90
C VAL A 96 -7.16 -5.10 -3.94
N TYR A 97 -5.89 -5.13 -4.32
CA TYR A 97 -5.03 -6.30 -4.26
C TYR A 97 -3.90 -6.08 -3.25
N THR A 98 -3.80 -6.97 -2.25
CA THR A 98 -2.81 -6.91 -1.17
C THR A 98 -1.87 -8.12 -1.19
N PRO A 99 -0.81 -8.14 -2.03
CA PRO A 99 0.08 -9.29 -2.15
C PRO A 99 0.80 -9.69 -0.86
N GLN A 100 0.93 -8.75 0.09
CA GLN A 100 1.60 -8.96 1.37
C GLN A 100 0.68 -9.51 2.48
N GLY A 101 -0.62 -9.66 2.22
CA GLY A 101 -1.60 -10.19 3.16
C GLY A 101 -2.59 -9.14 3.66
N SER A 102 -3.20 -9.40 4.81
CA SER A 102 -4.14 -8.48 5.46
C SER A 102 -4.20 -8.73 6.96
N CYS A 103 -4.18 -7.64 7.72
CA CYS A 103 -4.36 -7.66 9.18
C CYS A 103 -5.76 -8.08 9.62
N LYS A 104 -6.72 -8.18 8.68
CA LYS A 104 -8.07 -8.72 8.95
C LYS A 104 -8.06 -10.20 9.31
N TYR A 105 -7.03 -10.93 8.86
CA TYR A 105 -7.03 -12.39 8.93
C TYR A 105 -5.88 -12.93 9.79
N TYR A 106 -6.19 -14.02 10.48
CA TYR A 106 -5.20 -14.92 11.04
C TYR A 106 -5.01 -16.13 10.13
N GLN A 107 -3.82 -16.72 10.14
CA GLN A 107 -3.47 -17.88 9.33
C GLN A 107 -2.76 -18.96 10.15
N CYS A 108 -2.98 -20.21 9.76
CA CYS A 108 -2.29 -21.35 10.35
C CYS A 108 -0.86 -21.46 9.80
N LEU A 109 0.15 -21.51 10.68
CA LEU A 109 1.56 -21.65 10.28
C LEU A 109 1.87 -23.01 9.63
N ARG A 110 1.01 -24.02 9.82
CA ARG A 110 1.09 -25.29 9.08
C ARG A 110 0.48 -25.25 7.68
N ARG A 111 -0.09 -24.11 7.28
CA ARG A 111 -0.73 -23.90 5.98
C ARG A 111 -1.97 -24.76 5.74
N CYS A 112 -2.79 -24.92 6.77
CA CYS A 112 -4.12 -25.49 6.59
C CYS A 112 -5.00 -24.48 5.81
N THR A 113 -5.66 -24.92 4.74
CA THR A 113 -6.61 -24.12 3.96
C THR A 113 -7.98 -24.04 4.63
N GLU A 114 -8.83 -23.12 4.17
CA GLU A 114 -10.27 -23.13 4.50
C GLU A 114 -10.86 -24.52 4.22
N GLY A 115 -11.56 -25.08 5.22
CA GLY A 115 -12.10 -26.43 5.22
C GLY A 115 -11.24 -27.50 5.91
N SER A 116 -9.91 -27.33 5.98
CA SER A 116 -9.00 -28.31 6.61
C SER A 116 -8.59 -27.96 8.05
N CYS A 117 -8.70 -26.69 8.45
CA CYS A 117 -8.29 -26.26 9.78
C CYS A 117 -9.42 -26.42 10.80
N LYS A 118 -9.26 -27.36 11.74
CA LYS A 118 -10.09 -27.48 12.96
C LYS A 118 -9.20 -27.72 14.19
N TYR A 119 -8.10 -26.98 14.25
CA TYR A 119 -7.01 -27.07 15.24
C TYR A 119 -6.12 -28.29 15.09
N CYS A 120 -5.30 -28.27 14.04
CA CYS A 120 -4.21 -29.22 13.87
C CYS A 120 -3.23 -29.24 15.08
N GLY A 121 -3.33 -28.26 16.00
CA GLY A 121 -2.40 -27.96 17.09
C GLY A 121 -1.24 -27.07 16.64
N GLY A 122 -1.34 -26.47 15.44
CA GLY A 122 -0.30 -25.63 14.86
C GLY A 122 -0.38 -24.21 15.40
N GLY A 123 0.77 -23.54 15.46
CA GLY A 123 0.80 -22.11 15.75
C GLY A 123 -0.06 -21.35 14.74
N CYS A 124 -0.71 -20.31 15.22
CA CYS A 124 -1.35 -19.30 14.37
C CYS A 124 -0.35 -18.15 14.18
N PHE A 125 -0.55 -17.34 13.16
CA PHE A 125 0.09 -16.02 13.03
C PHE A 125 -0.81 -15.12 12.22
N ILE A 126 -0.53 -13.82 12.17
CA ILE A 126 -1.29 -12.92 11.32
C ILE A 126 -1.00 -13.25 9.86
N ASN A 127 -1.98 -13.01 8.99
CA ASN A 127 -1.83 -13.12 7.56
C ASN A 127 -0.95 -11.97 7.03
N LEU A 128 0.35 -12.14 7.24
CA LEU A 128 1.41 -11.29 6.74
C LEU A 128 2.43 -12.18 6.02
N ARG A 129 2.85 -11.78 4.82
CA ARG A 129 3.85 -12.52 4.06
C ARG A 129 5.22 -12.37 4.72
N GLY A 130 5.75 -13.48 5.23
CA GLY A 130 7.09 -13.51 5.83
C GLY A 130 7.86 -14.82 5.59
N GLY A 131 7.34 -15.74 4.78
CA GLY A 131 8.04 -16.99 4.44
C GLY A 131 7.14 -18.04 3.81
N GLY A 132 7.69 -19.24 3.65
CA GLY A 132 7.00 -20.37 3.02
C GLY A 132 5.76 -20.88 3.75
N TRP A 133 5.44 -20.32 4.93
CA TRP A 133 4.25 -20.53 5.75
C TRP A 133 3.08 -19.60 5.41
N PHE A 134 3.29 -18.57 4.57
CA PHE A 134 2.22 -17.66 4.18
C PHE A 134 1.12 -18.39 3.41
N LEU A 135 -0.13 -18.22 3.85
CA LEU A 135 -1.29 -18.77 3.18
C LEU A 135 -1.76 -17.85 2.07
N HIS A 136 -1.51 -18.28 0.84
CA HIS A 136 -2.17 -17.75 -0.33
C HIS A 136 -3.58 -18.35 -0.41
N HIS A 137 -4.57 -17.66 0.13
CA HIS A 137 -5.97 -18.08 -0.03
C HIS A 137 -6.47 -17.77 -1.45
N GLU A 138 -7.56 -18.44 -1.85
CA GLU A 138 -8.14 -18.30 -3.19
C GLU A 138 -8.48 -16.85 -3.54
N GLU A 139 -8.96 -16.05 -2.57
CA GLU A 139 -9.23 -14.63 -2.80
C GLU A 139 -7.98 -13.82 -3.23
N TYR A 140 -6.77 -14.09 -2.72
CA TYR A 140 -5.55 -13.41 -3.20
C TYR A 140 -5.20 -13.80 -4.64
N ASN A 141 -5.43 -15.07 -5.00
CA ASN A 141 -5.23 -15.53 -6.37
C ASN A 141 -6.27 -14.89 -7.30
N GLY A 142 -7.53 -14.83 -6.87
CA GLY A 142 -8.61 -14.15 -7.59
C GLY A 142 -8.31 -12.66 -7.83
N LYS A 143 -7.86 -11.95 -6.79
CA LYS A 143 -7.46 -10.54 -6.91
C LYS A 143 -6.22 -10.33 -7.78
N ASN A 144 -5.26 -11.27 -7.77
CA ASN A 144 -4.12 -11.23 -8.69
C ASN A 144 -4.58 -11.37 -10.16
N VAL A 145 -5.45 -12.34 -10.45
CA VAL A 145 -6.01 -12.52 -11.79
C VAL A 145 -6.81 -11.29 -12.22
N ALA A 146 -7.65 -10.75 -11.34
CA ALA A 146 -8.42 -9.53 -11.61
C ALA A 146 -7.50 -8.33 -11.90
N PHE A 147 -6.46 -8.14 -11.09
CA PHE A 147 -5.47 -7.09 -11.29
C PHE A 147 -4.74 -7.24 -12.63
N LYS A 148 -4.30 -8.45 -12.97
CA LYS A 148 -3.65 -8.73 -14.26
C LYS A 148 -4.57 -8.40 -15.44
N ASN A 149 -5.81 -8.87 -15.41
CA ASN A 149 -6.77 -8.60 -16.47
C ASN A 149 -7.07 -7.09 -16.59
N TYR A 150 -7.14 -6.40 -15.45
CA TYR A 150 -7.33 -4.96 -15.42
C TYR A 150 -6.14 -4.22 -16.07
N VAL A 151 -4.90 -4.60 -15.75
CA VAL A 151 -3.69 -4.02 -16.36
C VAL A 151 -3.70 -4.25 -17.88
N GLU A 152 -4.00 -5.47 -18.33
CA GLU A 152 -4.08 -5.77 -19.76
C GLU A 152 -5.12 -4.90 -20.48
N ASP A 153 -6.29 -4.70 -19.86
CA ASP A 153 -7.38 -3.87 -20.39
C ASP A 153 -7.01 -2.39 -20.48
N VAL A 154 -6.49 -1.79 -19.40
CA VAL A 154 -6.15 -0.34 -19.39
C VAL A 154 -4.96 -0.03 -20.29
N VAL A 155 -3.99 -0.95 -20.41
CA VAL A 155 -2.89 -0.80 -21.37
C VAL A 155 -3.44 -0.86 -22.80
N ALA A 156 -4.31 -1.83 -23.12
CA ALA A 156 -4.88 -1.93 -24.46
C ALA A 156 -5.70 -0.68 -24.86
N LYS A 157 -6.50 -0.15 -23.92
CA LYS A 157 -7.28 1.08 -24.10
C LYS A 157 -6.40 2.31 -24.29
N SER A 158 -5.31 2.41 -23.53
CA SER A 158 -4.35 3.52 -23.68
C SER A 158 -3.72 3.59 -25.07
N VAL A 159 -3.65 2.45 -25.77
CA VAL A 159 -3.06 2.32 -27.10
C VAL A 159 -4.11 2.48 -28.21
N SER A 160 -5.29 1.86 -28.04
CA SER A 160 -6.25 1.66 -29.13
C SER A 160 -7.42 2.64 -29.09
N ASP A 161 -7.80 3.08 -27.89
CA ASP A 161 -9.04 3.82 -27.65
C ASP A 161 -8.77 5.31 -27.37
N GLY A 162 -7.49 5.72 -27.31
CA GLY A 162 -7.07 7.07 -26.97
C GLY A 162 -7.36 7.46 -25.52
N GLU A 163 -7.61 6.46 -24.66
CA GLU A 163 -7.71 6.66 -23.20
C GLU A 163 -6.34 7.03 -22.62
N LYS A 164 -6.33 7.80 -21.54
CA LYS A 164 -5.08 8.18 -20.85
C LYS A 164 -4.92 7.31 -19.61
N LEU A 165 -3.83 6.55 -19.52
CA LEU A 165 -3.51 5.73 -18.37
C LEU A 165 -2.64 6.52 -17.37
N ALA A 166 -3.15 6.71 -16.16
CA ALA A 166 -2.35 7.25 -15.06
C ALA A 166 -1.94 6.14 -14.08
N VAL A 167 -0.67 6.11 -13.73
CA VAL A 167 -0.12 5.17 -12.74
C VAL A 167 0.43 5.98 -11.58
N ILE A 168 -0.20 5.86 -10.41
CA ILE A 168 0.08 6.71 -9.25
C ILE A 168 0.78 5.88 -8.18
N GLU A 169 2.04 6.20 -7.89
CA GLU A 169 2.81 5.59 -6.81
C GLU A 169 2.94 6.57 -5.63
N ILE A 170 2.49 6.18 -4.43
CA ILE A 170 2.56 7.05 -3.23
C ILE A 170 3.27 6.32 -2.09
N GLY A 171 4.34 6.93 -1.59
CA GLY A 171 5.07 6.45 -0.42
C GLY A 171 5.89 5.18 -0.66
N ALA A 172 5.92 4.64 -1.89
CA ALA A 172 6.67 3.43 -2.20
C ALA A 172 8.18 3.63 -2.21
N GLY A 173 8.85 2.83 -1.39
CA GLY A 173 10.30 2.76 -1.33
C GLY A 173 10.86 1.43 -1.79
N PHE A 174 12.07 1.12 -1.33
CA PHE A 174 12.79 -0.11 -1.71
C PHE A 174 12.62 -1.28 -0.71
N ASN A 175 11.63 -1.22 0.19
CA ASN A 175 11.36 -2.34 1.11
C ASN A 175 10.70 -3.53 0.41
N THR A 176 9.73 -3.26 -0.47
CA THR A 176 9.03 -4.29 -1.26
C THR A 176 8.89 -3.86 -2.72
N PRO A 177 10.01 -3.54 -3.41
CA PRO A 177 9.97 -2.88 -4.70
C PRO A 177 9.34 -3.76 -5.79
N SER A 178 9.43 -5.09 -5.66
CA SER A 178 8.78 -6.03 -6.60
C SER A 178 7.25 -6.05 -6.49
N VAL A 179 6.68 -5.57 -5.38
CA VAL A 179 5.22 -5.49 -5.18
C VAL A 179 4.68 -4.14 -5.65
N THR A 180 5.48 -3.08 -5.54
CA THR A 180 5.04 -1.72 -5.84
C THR A 180 5.85 -1.11 -6.98
N ARG A 181 7.07 -0.64 -6.68
CA ARG A 181 7.92 0.15 -7.58
C ARG A 181 8.18 -0.48 -8.95
N TYR A 182 8.78 -1.67 -8.98
CA TYR A 182 9.11 -2.33 -10.24
C TYR A 182 7.87 -2.81 -11.00
N LEU A 183 6.78 -3.07 -10.28
CA LEU A 183 5.50 -3.42 -10.88
C LEU A 183 4.92 -2.24 -11.67
N VAL A 184 4.78 -1.07 -11.04
CA VAL A 184 4.23 0.11 -11.72
C VAL A 184 5.13 0.61 -12.85
N GLU A 185 6.44 0.56 -12.67
CA GLU A 185 7.37 0.90 -13.75
C GLU A 185 7.25 -0.08 -14.92
N GLY A 186 7.03 -1.37 -14.67
CA GLY A 186 6.78 -2.36 -15.72
C GLY A 186 5.52 -2.08 -16.53
N ILE A 187 4.43 -1.71 -15.85
CA ILE A 187 3.15 -1.34 -16.49
C ILE A 187 3.33 -0.12 -17.39
N VAL A 188 3.99 0.92 -16.88
CA VAL A 188 4.22 2.17 -17.63
C VAL A 188 5.13 1.92 -18.82
N ARG A 189 6.20 1.13 -18.66
CA ARG A 189 7.08 0.71 -19.77
C ARG A 189 6.28 -0.01 -20.86
N GLU A 190 5.45 -0.98 -20.48
CA GLU A 190 4.65 -1.73 -21.44
C GLU A 190 3.67 -0.84 -22.22
N ALA A 191 2.95 0.05 -21.54
CA ALA A 191 2.04 0.99 -22.19
C ALA A 191 2.81 1.93 -23.15
N LYS A 192 3.92 2.50 -22.69
CA LYS A 192 4.78 3.38 -23.48
C LYS A 192 5.35 2.68 -24.72
N GLU A 193 5.90 1.47 -24.57
CA GLU A 193 6.46 0.69 -25.68
C GLU A 193 5.43 0.35 -26.75
N LYS A 194 4.17 0.17 -26.35
CA LYS A 194 3.03 -0.06 -27.27
C LYS A 194 2.48 1.23 -27.87
N GLY A 195 3.01 2.39 -27.51
CA GLY A 195 2.57 3.70 -28.01
C GLY A 195 1.31 4.25 -27.34
N GLY A 196 0.99 3.81 -26.12
CA GLY A 196 -0.14 4.32 -25.36
C GLY A 196 0.13 5.67 -24.70
N ASP A 197 -0.92 6.44 -24.45
CA ASP A 197 -0.86 7.68 -23.67
C ASP A 197 -0.84 7.34 -22.17
N VAL A 198 0.33 7.49 -21.54
CA VAL A 198 0.58 7.04 -20.17
C VAL A 198 1.36 8.07 -19.36
N ALA A 199 1.03 8.19 -18.07
CA ALA A 199 1.80 8.96 -17.10
C ALA A 199 2.12 8.16 -15.83
N LEU A 200 3.35 8.30 -15.33
CA LEU A 200 3.75 7.83 -14.01
C LEU A 200 3.81 9.02 -13.05
N ILE A 201 2.99 9.02 -12.00
CA ILE A 201 3.01 10.03 -10.95
C ILE A 201 3.60 9.40 -9.70
N ARG A 202 4.80 9.83 -9.30
CA ARG A 202 5.49 9.29 -8.12
C ARG A 202 5.56 10.33 -7.02
N ILE A 203 4.92 10.02 -5.89
CA ILE A 203 4.78 10.89 -4.72
C ILE A 203 5.54 10.26 -3.56
N ASN A 204 6.69 10.81 -3.21
CA ASN A 204 7.47 10.29 -2.09
C ASN A 204 8.46 11.34 -1.55
N PRO A 205 8.45 11.67 -0.25
CA PRO A 205 9.28 12.74 0.28
C PRO A 205 10.79 12.50 0.17
N THR A 206 11.23 11.23 0.05
CA THR A 206 12.67 10.90 0.02
C THR A 206 13.08 10.00 -1.15
N GLU A 207 12.14 9.33 -1.82
CA GLU A 207 12.44 8.36 -2.89
C GLU A 207 11.60 8.60 -4.15
N ALA A 208 11.33 9.86 -4.52
CA ALA A 208 10.49 10.20 -5.68
C ALA A 208 11.17 10.05 -7.06
N THR A 209 12.43 9.62 -7.12
CA THR A 209 13.20 9.51 -8.37
C THR A 209 12.47 8.68 -9.44
N ILE A 210 12.40 9.20 -10.67
CA ILE A 210 11.88 8.50 -11.85
C ILE A 210 13.07 7.88 -12.63
N PRO A 211 12.97 6.62 -13.09
CA PRO A 211 13.98 6.00 -13.96
C PRO A 211 14.23 6.78 -15.25
N ASP A 212 15.46 6.78 -15.76
CA ASP A 212 15.84 7.57 -16.93
C ASP A 212 14.97 7.29 -18.16
N ASP A 213 14.57 6.04 -18.35
CA ASP A 213 13.75 5.59 -19.46
C ASP A 213 12.26 6.00 -19.37
N LEU A 214 11.84 6.54 -18.21
CA LEU A 214 10.46 6.98 -17.94
C LEU A 214 10.35 8.49 -17.69
N LYS A 215 11.44 9.25 -17.79
CA LYS A 215 11.46 10.70 -17.47
C LYS A 215 10.54 11.56 -18.33
N ASP A 216 10.30 11.16 -19.55
CA ASP A 216 9.41 11.83 -20.52
C ASP A 216 7.92 11.62 -20.22
N VAL A 217 7.58 10.55 -19.48
CA VAL A 217 6.21 10.22 -19.07
C VAL A 217 6.01 10.29 -17.55
N GLY A 218 7.03 10.69 -16.80
CA GLY A 218 7.08 10.60 -15.35
C GLY A 218 7.09 11.96 -14.66
N VAL A 219 6.26 12.10 -13.63
CA VAL A 219 6.19 13.25 -12.73
C VAL A 219 6.69 12.82 -11.36
N SER A 220 7.72 13.51 -10.87
CA SER A 220 8.32 13.29 -9.55
C SER A 220 7.85 14.37 -8.57
N LEU A 221 7.21 13.96 -7.49
CA LEU A 221 6.73 14.83 -6.42
C LEU A 221 7.42 14.43 -5.11
N SER A 222 8.40 15.23 -4.70
CA SER A 222 9.23 14.97 -3.50
C SER A 222 8.54 15.46 -2.21
N GLU A 223 7.24 15.22 -2.11
CA GLU A 223 6.37 15.60 -1.01
C GLU A 223 5.63 14.36 -0.45
N GLY A 224 4.93 14.54 0.67
CA GLY A 224 4.01 13.55 1.19
C GLY A 224 2.67 13.52 0.43
N TRP A 225 1.72 12.74 0.95
CA TRP A 225 0.37 12.62 0.38
C TRP A 225 -0.37 13.97 0.31
N GLU A 226 0.05 14.97 1.07
CA GLU A 226 -0.54 16.32 1.10
C GLU A 226 -0.52 16.99 -0.27
N VAL A 227 0.40 16.60 -1.17
CA VAL A 227 0.40 17.09 -2.55
C VAL A 227 -0.91 16.74 -3.28
N LEU A 228 -1.61 15.68 -2.84
CA LEU A 228 -2.91 15.31 -3.40
C LEU A 228 -3.99 16.37 -3.16
N GLU A 229 -3.88 17.16 -2.10
CA GLU A 229 -4.83 18.25 -1.84
C GLU A 229 -4.75 19.33 -2.94
N LYS A 230 -3.61 19.41 -3.63
CA LYS A 230 -3.40 20.30 -4.78
C LYS A 230 -4.02 19.77 -6.08
N PHE A 231 -4.51 18.52 -6.11
CA PHE A 231 -5.13 17.92 -7.30
C PHE A 231 -6.67 18.00 -7.28
N SER A 232 -7.24 18.92 -6.50
CA SER A 232 -8.68 19.17 -6.52
C SER A 232 -9.16 19.56 -7.93
N LYS A 233 -10.44 19.33 -8.23
CA LYS A 233 -11.08 19.43 -9.57
C LYS A 233 -10.71 20.65 -10.43
N ASP A 234 -10.23 21.74 -9.84
CA ASP A 234 -9.93 23.00 -10.54
C ASP A 234 -8.42 23.22 -10.84
N SER A 235 -7.57 22.19 -10.72
CA SER A 235 -6.11 22.38 -10.67
C SER A 235 -5.42 22.02 -11.99
N VAL A 236 -5.04 23.04 -12.77
CA VAL A 236 -4.21 22.90 -13.98
C VAL A 236 -2.72 22.87 -13.58
N PHE A 237 -2.00 21.80 -13.91
CA PHE A 237 -0.55 21.74 -13.74
C PHE A 237 0.16 22.44 -14.91
N GLU A 238 1.23 23.19 -14.63
CA GLU A 238 2.19 23.63 -15.66
C GLU A 238 3.06 22.43 -16.07
N GLY A 239 2.49 21.61 -16.95
CA GLY A 239 2.97 20.33 -17.46
C GLY A 239 1.74 19.62 -18.05
N ASN A 240 1.88 18.88 -19.14
CA ASN A 240 0.76 18.36 -19.95
C ASN A 240 -0.20 17.35 -19.25
N PHE A 241 -0.33 17.35 -17.92
CA PHE A 241 -1.08 16.38 -17.17
C PHE A 241 -2.14 17.03 -16.27
N ASP A 242 -3.40 16.93 -16.69
CA ASP A 242 -4.58 17.29 -15.91
C ASP A 242 -5.25 15.99 -15.41
N PHE A 243 -5.52 15.90 -14.10
CA PHE A 243 -6.26 14.77 -13.52
C PHE A 243 -7.70 14.69 -14.02
N GLU A 244 -8.28 15.81 -14.48
CA GLU A 244 -9.62 15.82 -15.09
C GLU A 244 -9.63 15.10 -16.44
N ASP A 245 -8.53 15.19 -17.20
CA ASP A 245 -8.36 14.61 -18.55
C ASP A 245 -8.09 13.09 -18.56
N VAL A 246 -7.83 12.48 -17.40
CA VAL A 246 -7.62 11.03 -17.28
C VAL A 246 -8.97 10.33 -17.41
N GLY A 247 -9.28 9.89 -18.62
CA GLY A 247 -10.39 9.01 -18.94
C GLY A 247 -9.91 7.57 -19.00
N GLY A 248 -10.02 6.85 -17.89
CA GLY A 248 -9.85 5.40 -17.82
C GLY A 248 -8.43 4.91 -17.54
N GLY A 249 -8.27 4.26 -16.39
CA GLY A 249 -7.06 3.55 -15.99
C GLY A 249 -6.27 4.28 -14.92
N ASP A 250 -6.55 3.94 -13.66
CA ASP A 250 -5.66 4.25 -12.53
C ASP A 250 -5.13 2.95 -11.90
N VAL A 251 -3.81 2.76 -11.88
CA VAL A 251 -3.16 1.77 -11.00
C VAL A 251 -2.50 2.53 -9.86
N VAL A 252 -3.01 2.38 -8.64
CA VAL A 252 -2.46 3.08 -7.47
C VAL A 252 -1.61 2.13 -6.63
N SER A 253 -0.32 2.44 -6.48
CA SER A 253 0.66 1.60 -5.77
C SER A 253 1.28 2.27 -4.54
N LEU A 254 0.96 1.77 -3.34
CA LEU A 254 1.38 2.40 -2.08
C LEU A 254 2.13 1.45 -1.14
N ASP A 255 3.09 2.03 -0.39
CA ASP A 255 3.92 1.34 0.61
C ASP A 255 3.67 1.85 2.03
N TRP A 256 3.88 0.93 2.96
CA TRP A 256 3.31 0.91 4.29
C TRP A 256 4.07 1.81 5.27
N ARG A 257 5.36 2.07 5.03
CA ARG A 257 6.17 2.95 5.89
C ARG A 257 5.77 4.43 5.78
N ARG A 258 5.26 4.87 4.62
CA ARG A 258 5.22 6.33 4.35
C ARG A 258 3.84 6.94 4.21
N MET A 259 2.76 6.18 4.05
CA MET A 259 1.43 6.80 4.13
C MET A 259 1.15 7.36 5.52
N LEU A 260 1.65 6.74 6.59
CA LEU A 260 1.49 7.25 7.96
C LEU A 260 2.56 8.29 8.35
N ASP A 261 3.70 8.30 7.66
CA ASP A 261 4.85 9.17 7.95
C ASP A 261 4.97 10.38 7.01
N ALA A 262 4.12 10.47 5.97
CA ALA A 262 4.29 11.47 4.91
C ALA A 262 4.12 12.93 5.38
N SER A 263 3.67 13.18 6.61
CA SER A 263 3.76 14.52 7.18
C SER A 263 5.17 14.79 7.73
N ARG A 264 6.03 15.29 6.84
CA ARG A 264 7.33 15.98 7.05
C ARG A 264 8.58 15.13 6.82
N GLY A 265 9.39 15.60 5.87
CA GLY A 265 10.81 15.28 5.83
C GLY A 265 11.51 15.81 7.08
N ASN A 266 12.14 14.90 7.81
CA ASN A 266 13.30 15.08 8.69
C ASN A 266 13.87 13.71 9.00
#